data_AF-A0A7Z8QD91-F1
#
_entry.id   AF-A0A7Z8QD91-F1
#
_cell.length_a   1.000
_cell.length_b   1.000
_cell.length_c   1.000
_cell.angle_alpha   90.00
_cell.angle_beta   90.00
_cell.angle_gamma   90.00
#
_symmetry.space_group_name_H-M   'P 1'
#
loop_
_entity.id
_entity.type
_entity.pdbx_description
1 polymer ?
#
loop_
_entity_poly.entity_id
_entity_poly.type
_entity_poly.pdbx_seq_one_letter_code
_entity_poly.pdbx_strand_id
1 'polypeptide(L)'
;MKQSLEQDRWFIVKQLLLLTEKEVKHLRMTSDRIKALDPNLQWIETLENNIEYSEMLDAFVSRFGRLQDTLGDELLPAILRVSLEPTGSQLDNLLRAEKIGWIKSSEQWVEIRTLRNRLVHEYMDSAENLLQALNTALESVNVLISTQKRFAQYTEQFKDKI
;
A
#
# COMPACT_ATOMS: atom_id res chain seq x y z
N MET A 1 34.61 -1.48 -6.65
CA MET A 1 33.41 -2.25 -7.10
C MET A 1 32.37 -2.43 -5.99
N LYS A 2 32.69 -3.02 -4.82
CA LYS A 2 31.69 -3.24 -3.74
C LYS A 2 31.01 -1.95 -3.21
N GLN A 3 31.76 -0.86 -3.03
CA GLN A 3 31.22 0.43 -2.59
C GLN A 3 30.21 1.04 -3.58
N SER A 4 30.46 0.90 -4.89
CA SER A 4 29.54 1.38 -5.94
C SER A 4 28.21 0.63 -5.89
N LEU A 5 28.26 -0.71 -5.76
CA LEU A 5 27.06 -1.54 -5.70
C LEU A 5 26.21 -1.25 -4.44
N GLU A 6 26.86 -0.94 -3.31
CA GLU A 6 26.17 -0.55 -2.08
C GLU A 6 25.49 0.81 -2.22
N GLN A 7 26.19 1.80 -2.81
CA GLN A 7 25.62 3.11 -3.13
C GLN A 7 24.41 3.00 -4.06
N ASP A 8 24.49 2.15 -5.09
CA ASP A 8 23.38 1.92 -6.03
C ASP A 8 22.14 1.36 -5.33
N ARG A 9 22.31 0.46 -4.35
CA ARG A 9 21.19 -0.13 -3.59
C ARG A 9 20.51 0.90 -2.69
N TRP A 10 21.28 1.74 -2.01
CA TRP A 10 20.72 2.81 -1.19
C TRP A 10 20.03 3.88 -2.03
N PHE A 11 20.57 4.18 -3.21
CA PHE A 11 19.91 5.06 -4.17
C PHE A 11 18.52 4.53 -4.56
N ILE A 12 18.39 3.23 -4.84
CA ILE A 12 17.10 2.59 -5.13
C ILE A 12 16.13 2.74 -3.95
N VAL A 13 16.57 2.43 -2.73
CA VAL A 13 15.73 2.59 -1.52
C VAL A 13 15.24 4.03 -1.38
N LYS A 14 16.11 5.02 -1.61
CA LYS A 14 15.74 6.45 -1.59
C LYS A 14 14.65 6.79 -2.61
N GLN A 15 14.80 6.32 -3.85
CA GLN A 15 13.81 6.59 -4.90
C GLN A 15 12.45 5.96 -4.56
N LEU A 16 12.45 4.73 -4.04
CA LEU A 16 11.23 4.03 -3.62
C LEU A 16 10.56 4.70 -2.42
N LEU A 17 11.33 5.24 -1.46
CA LEU A 17 10.77 6.03 -0.36
C LEU A 17 10.10 7.30 -0.87
N LEU A 18 10.76 8.06 -1.75
CA LEU A 18 10.19 9.27 -2.35
C LEU A 18 8.93 8.98 -3.20
N LEU A 19 8.91 7.84 -3.89
CA LEU A 19 7.75 7.38 -4.64
C LEU A 19 6.58 7.07 -3.70
N THR A 20 6.82 6.23 -2.69
CA THR A 20 5.77 5.81 -1.75
C THR A 20 5.24 6.98 -0.91
N GLU A 21 6.04 8.00 -0.61
CA GLU A 21 5.56 9.24 0.02
C GLU A 21 4.52 9.97 -0.86
N LYS A 22 4.76 10.06 -2.17
CA LYS A 22 3.81 10.66 -3.12
C LYS A 22 2.54 9.82 -3.23
N GLU A 23 2.68 8.50 -3.29
CA GLU A 23 1.55 7.57 -3.34
C GLU A 23 0.69 7.63 -2.08
N VAL A 24 1.32 7.68 -0.89
CA VAL A 24 0.63 7.91 0.40
C VAL A 24 -0.17 9.20 0.35
N LYS A 25 0.40 10.30 -0.15
CA LYS A 25 -0.30 11.58 -0.27
C LYS A 25 -1.54 11.47 -1.15
N HIS A 26 -1.41 10.89 -2.34
CA HIS A 26 -2.52 10.75 -3.29
C HIS A 26 -3.60 9.78 -2.82
N LEU A 27 -3.21 8.65 -2.21
CA LEU A 27 -4.14 7.68 -1.64
C LEU A 27 -4.92 8.32 -0.49
N ARG A 28 -4.23 9.01 0.43
CA ARG A 28 -4.88 9.72 1.55
C ARG A 28 -5.91 10.71 1.04
N MET A 29 -5.53 11.57 0.08
CA MET A 29 -6.46 12.55 -0.50
C MET A 29 -7.73 11.91 -1.06
N THR A 30 -7.61 10.81 -1.83
CA THR A 30 -8.82 10.12 -2.35
C THR A 30 -9.61 9.44 -1.25
N SER A 31 -8.93 8.78 -0.31
CA SER A 31 -9.58 8.07 0.79
C SER A 31 -10.38 9.03 1.66
N ASP A 32 -9.82 10.21 1.98
CA ASP A 32 -10.48 11.24 2.77
C ASP A 32 -11.70 11.81 2.03
N ARG A 33 -11.62 11.99 0.71
CA ARG A 33 -12.77 12.41 -0.12
C ARG A 33 -13.89 11.38 -0.11
N ILE A 34 -13.58 10.10 -0.29
CA ILE A 34 -14.60 9.03 -0.23
C ILE A 34 -15.21 8.96 1.17
N LYS A 35 -14.38 8.98 2.24
CA LYS A 35 -14.88 8.96 3.63
C LYS A 35 -15.80 10.15 3.95
N ALA A 36 -15.52 11.33 3.39
CA ALA A 36 -16.36 12.51 3.59
C ALA A 36 -17.76 12.38 2.94
N LEU A 37 -17.94 11.47 1.99
CA LEU A 37 -19.25 11.15 1.40
C LEU A 37 -20.08 10.20 2.27
N ASP A 38 -19.50 9.64 3.34
CA ASP A 38 -20.10 8.61 4.19
C ASP A 38 -20.69 7.45 3.34
N PRO A 39 -19.83 6.69 2.64
CA PRO A 39 -20.26 5.75 1.61
C PRO A 39 -21.21 4.73 2.21
N ASN A 40 -22.36 4.58 1.57
CA ASN A 40 -23.42 3.67 1.94
C ASN A 40 -24.00 3.02 0.68
N LEU A 41 -25.00 2.16 0.84
CA LEU A 41 -25.56 1.40 -0.28
C LEU A 41 -26.12 2.31 -1.38
N GLN A 42 -26.79 3.39 -1.00
CA GLN A 42 -27.32 4.36 -1.95
C GLN A 42 -26.20 5.05 -2.75
N TRP A 43 -25.07 5.38 -2.11
CA TRP A 43 -23.92 5.93 -2.81
C TRP A 43 -23.36 4.94 -3.85
N ILE A 44 -23.24 3.65 -3.48
CA ILE A 44 -22.77 2.61 -4.40
C ILE A 44 -23.70 2.45 -5.61
N GLU A 45 -25.01 2.44 -5.40
CA GLU A 45 -26.01 2.35 -6.48
C GLU A 45 -25.95 3.52 -7.47
N THR A 46 -25.41 4.68 -7.06
CA THR A 46 -25.23 5.82 -7.97
C THR A 46 -24.01 5.71 -8.87
N LEU A 47 -23.07 4.79 -8.60
CA LEU A 47 -21.80 4.70 -9.35
C LEU A 47 -22.00 4.46 -10.85
N GLU A 48 -22.98 3.64 -11.23
CA GLU A 48 -23.27 3.34 -12.65
C GLU A 48 -23.65 4.57 -13.47
N ASN A 49 -24.31 5.54 -12.83
CA ASN A 49 -24.87 6.73 -13.50
C ASN A 49 -24.14 8.03 -13.12
N ASN A 50 -23.17 7.96 -12.22
CA ASN A 50 -22.37 9.08 -11.77
C ASN A 50 -20.88 8.85 -12.06
N ILE A 51 -20.44 9.37 -13.22
CA ILE A 51 -19.06 9.26 -13.69
C ILE A 51 -18.07 9.77 -12.65
N GLU A 52 -18.37 10.87 -11.96
CA GLU A 52 -17.44 11.43 -10.97
C GLU A 52 -17.20 10.46 -9.80
N TYR A 53 -18.25 9.80 -9.31
CA TYR A 53 -18.12 8.83 -8.21
C TYR A 53 -17.47 7.52 -8.66
N SER A 54 -17.80 7.03 -9.87
CA SER A 54 -17.13 5.87 -10.46
C SER A 54 -15.63 6.13 -10.62
N GLU A 55 -15.24 7.25 -11.22
CA GLU A 55 -13.83 7.62 -11.41
C GLU A 55 -13.11 7.83 -10.06
N MET A 56 -13.81 8.33 -9.05
CA MET A 56 -13.25 8.48 -7.70
C MET A 56 -12.93 7.12 -7.07
N LEU A 57 -13.85 6.14 -7.20
CA LEU A 57 -13.63 4.78 -6.73
C LEU A 57 -12.47 4.11 -7.49
N ASP A 58 -12.45 4.20 -8.82
CA ASP A 58 -11.37 3.64 -9.64
C ASP A 58 -10.00 4.24 -9.27
N ALA A 59 -9.96 5.56 -9.08
CA ALA A 59 -8.75 6.24 -8.63
C ALA A 59 -8.32 5.75 -7.23
N PHE A 60 -9.25 5.49 -6.33
CA PHE A 60 -8.95 4.91 -5.01
C PHE A 60 -8.36 3.51 -5.16
N VAL A 61 -9.05 2.60 -5.86
CA VAL A 61 -8.62 1.20 -6.06
C VAL A 61 -7.22 1.15 -6.69
N SER A 62 -7.00 1.95 -7.73
CA SER A 62 -5.70 2.04 -8.40
C SER A 62 -4.58 2.54 -7.47
N ARG A 63 -4.83 3.60 -6.70
CA ARG A 63 -3.84 4.18 -5.77
C ARG A 63 -3.57 3.25 -4.59
N PHE A 64 -4.59 2.56 -4.09
CA PHE A 64 -4.49 1.61 -3.01
C PHE A 64 -3.60 0.42 -3.39
N GLY A 65 -3.91 -0.21 -4.54
CA GLY A 65 -3.11 -1.31 -5.08
C GLY A 65 -1.67 -0.89 -5.35
N ARG A 66 -1.47 0.28 -5.97
CA ARG A 66 -0.12 0.78 -6.28
C ARG A 66 0.75 0.94 -5.04
N LEU A 67 0.25 1.63 -4.01
CA LEU A 67 1.02 1.80 -2.77
C LEU A 67 1.33 0.44 -2.13
N GLN A 68 0.37 -0.49 -2.14
CA GLN A 68 0.58 -1.82 -1.60
C GLN A 68 1.69 -2.57 -2.36
N ASP A 69 1.64 -2.58 -3.69
CA ASP A 69 2.60 -3.27 -4.54
C ASP A 69 3.99 -2.64 -4.38
N THR A 70 4.13 -1.32 -4.44
CA THR A 70 5.43 -0.65 -4.25
C THR A 70 5.99 -0.87 -2.84
N LEU A 71 5.16 -0.90 -1.78
CA LEU A 71 5.62 -1.19 -0.43
C LEU A 71 6.09 -2.66 -0.28
N GLY A 72 5.26 -3.61 -0.70
CA GLY A 72 5.47 -5.04 -0.45
C GLY A 72 6.43 -5.71 -1.44
N ASP A 73 6.32 -5.38 -2.72
CA ASP A 73 7.01 -6.06 -3.81
C ASP A 73 8.34 -5.39 -4.19
N GLU A 74 8.48 -4.09 -3.91
CA GLU A 74 9.68 -3.33 -4.28
C GLU A 74 10.46 -2.83 -3.06
N LEU A 75 9.84 -2.00 -2.21
CA LEU A 75 10.54 -1.32 -1.12
C LEU A 75 10.95 -2.28 -0.01
N LEU A 76 10.07 -3.17 0.44
CA LEU A 76 10.40 -4.15 1.47
C LEU A 76 11.64 -5.01 1.10
N PRO A 77 11.69 -5.70 -0.05
CA PRO A 77 12.88 -6.47 -0.41
C PRO A 77 14.10 -5.59 -0.64
N ALA A 78 13.95 -4.33 -1.07
CA ALA A 78 15.08 -3.40 -1.16
C ALA A 78 15.66 -3.07 0.23
N ILE A 79 14.81 -2.76 1.22
CA ILE A 79 15.22 -2.47 2.61
C ILE A 79 15.88 -3.69 3.25
N LEU A 80 15.33 -4.89 3.05
CA LEU A 80 15.93 -6.13 3.54
C LEU A 80 17.36 -6.31 2.99
N ARG A 81 17.57 -6.12 1.68
CA ARG A 81 18.89 -6.27 1.04
C ARG A 81 19.92 -5.30 1.58
N VAL A 82 19.57 -4.03 1.78
CA VAL A 82 20.51 -3.03 2.34
C VAL A 82 20.77 -3.26 3.83
N SER A 83 19.84 -3.91 4.53
CA SER A 83 19.99 -4.33 5.93
C SER A 83 20.76 -5.65 6.08
N LEU A 84 21.26 -6.23 4.98
CA LEU A 84 21.90 -7.55 4.95
C LEU A 84 21.00 -8.69 5.44
N GLU A 85 19.68 -8.48 5.41
CA GLU A 85 18.70 -9.51 5.67
C GLU A 85 18.51 -10.38 4.40
N PRO A 86 18.20 -11.67 4.55
CA PRO A 86 17.84 -12.49 3.40
C PRO A 86 16.59 -11.93 2.70
N THR A 87 16.46 -12.22 1.42
CA THR A 87 15.22 -11.99 0.67
C THR A 87 14.72 -13.30 0.07
N GLY A 88 13.41 -13.53 0.12
CA GLY A 88 12.74 -14.71 -0.43
C GLY A 88 11.49 -14.31 -1.20
N SER A 89 10.48 -15.19 -1.16
CA SER A 89 9.15 -14.90 -1.71
C SER A 89 8.52 -13.68 -1.02
N GLN A 90 7.45 -13.14 -1.59
CA GLN A 90 6.72 -12.02 -0.98
C GLN A 90 6.30 -12.34 0.46
N LEU A 91 5.74 -13.53 0.69
CA LEU A 91 5.32 -13.98 2.02
C LEU A 91 6.52 -14.12 2.98
N ASP A 92 7.64 -14.68 2.53
CA ASP A 92 8.84 -14.79 3.35
C ASP A 92 9.36 -13.42 3.80
N ASN A 93 9.32 -12.43 2.88
CA ASN A 93 9.74 -11.07 3.19
C ASN A 93 8.79 -10.41 4.19
N LEU A 94 7.48 -10.61 4.07
CA LEU A 94 6.49 -10.12 5.02
C LEU A 94 6.67 -10.75 6.41
N LEU A 95 6.83 -12.07 6.49
CA LEU A 95 7.09 -12.78 7.75
C LEU A 95 8.36 -12.27 8.43
N ARG A 96 9.41 -11.98 7.64
CA ARG A 96 10.64 -11.37 8.15
C ARG A 96 10.40 -9.95 8.66
N ALA A 97 9.67 -9.13 7.90
CA ALA A 97 9.31 -7.78 8.30
C ALA A 97 8.48 -7.75 9.60
N GLU A 98 7.59 -8.73 9.78
CA GLU A 98 6.79 -8.90 10.99
C GLU A 98 7.69 -9.26 12.19
N LYS A 99 8.59 -10.23 12.02
CA LYS A 99 9.54 -10.64 13.07
C LYS A 99 10.44 -9.50 13.55
N ILE A 100 10.84 -8.60 12.64
CA ILE A 100 11.67 -7.43 12.95
C ILE A 100 10.82 -6.25 13.46
N GLY A 101 9.48 -6.33 13.34
CA GLY A 101 8.54 -5.32 13.82
C GLY A 101 8.27 -4.16 12.85
N TRP A 102 8.66 -4.29 11.57
CA TRP A 102 8.36 -3.26 10.56
C TRP A 102 6.91 -3.32 10.05
N ILE A 103 6.28 -4.49 10.13
CA ILE A 103 4.83 -4.65 9.95
C ILE A 103 4.24 -5.32 11.18
N LYS A 104 2.93 -5.14 11.41
CA LYS A 104 2.24 -5.72 12.57
C LYS A 104 1.83 -7.18 12.37
N SER A 105 1.47 -7.54 11.14
CA SER A 105 0.95 -8.87 10.79
C SER A 105 1.13 -9.11 9.30
N SER A 106 1.82 -10.18 8.93
CA SER A 106 1.95 -10.64 7.55
C SER A 106 0.62 -11.16 6.99
N GLU A 107 -0.21 -11.78 7.83
CA GLU A 107 -1.56 -12.24 7.49
C GLU A 107 -2.46 -11.09 7.07
N GLN A 108 -2.52 -10.01 7.87
CA GLN A 108 -3.26 -8.80 7.52
C GLN A 108 -2.80 -8.21 6.17
N TRP A 109 -1.50 -8.27 5.87
CA TRP A 109 -0.97 -7.82 4.58
C TRP A 109 -1.49 -8.64 3.40
N VAL A 110 -1.58 -9.96 3.56
CA VAL A 110 -2.15 -10.86 2.56
C VAL A 110 -3.64 -10.59 2.37
N GLU A 111 -4.39 -10.44 3.47
CA GLU A 111 -5.82 -10.08 3.43
C GLU A 111 -6.04 -8.78 2.66
N ILE A 112 -5.26 -7.74 2.95
CA ILE A 112 -5.33 -6.46 2.24
C ILE A 112 -5.10 -6.64 0.73
N ARG A 113 -4.20 -7.55 0.32
CA ARG A 113 -3.93 -7.83 -1.10
C ARG A 113 -5.12 -8.49 -1.77
N THR A 114 -5.86 -9.34 -1.05
CA THR A 114 -7.09 -9.94 -1.56
C THR A 114 -8.23 -8.93 -1.68
N LEU A 115 -8.31 -7.92 -0.79
CA LEU A 115 -9.31 -6.86 -0.86
C LEU A 115 -9.23 -6.06 -2.16
N ARG A 116 -8.02 -5.77 -2.65
CA ARG A 116 -7.83 -5.10 -3.95
C ARG A 116 -8.54 -5.87 -5.07
N ASN A 117 -8.38 -7.18 -5.11
CA ASN A 117 -9.00 -8.00 -6.15
C ASN A 117 -10.53 -7.99 -6.02
N ARG A 118 -11.06 -8.03 -4.78
CA ARG A 118 -12.50 -7.91 -4.52
C ARG A 118 -13.07 -6.59 -5.00
N LEU A 119 -12.42 -5.46 -4.73
CA LEU A 119 -12.88 -4.14 -5.18
C LEU A 119 -13.00 -4.03 -6.71
N VAL A 120 -12.13 -4.71 -7.46
CA VAL A 120 -12.17 -4.71 -8.93
C VAL A 120 -13.28 -5.63 -9.46
N HIS A 121 -13.55 -6.76 -8.79
CA HIS A 121 -14.50 -7.76 -9.27
C HIS A 121 -15.93 -7.51 -8.79
N GLU A 122 -16.13 -7.15 -7.52
CA GLU A 122 -17.45 -7.03 -6.90
C GLU A 122 -18.25 -5.81 -7.42
N TYR A 123 -17.58 -4.88 -8.10
CA TYR A 123 -18.19 -3.72 -8.75
C TYR A 123 -19.35 -4.08 -9.69
N MET A 124 -19.35 -5.29 -10.27
CA MET A 124 -20.38 -5.72 -11.22
C MET A 124 -21.40 -6.71 -10.66
N ASP A 125 -21.21 -7.20 -9.43
CA ASP A 125 -21.94 -8.38 -8.94
C ASP A 125 -22.83 -8.10 -7.71
N SER A 126 -22.45 -7.22 -6.78
CA SER A 126 -23.27 -6.87 -5.61
C SER A 126 -22.82 -5.56 -4.95
N ALA A 127 -23.77 -4.64 -4.78
CA ALA A 127 -23.55 -3.34 -4.15
C ALA A 127 -23.19 -3.49 -2.65
N GLU A 128 -23.78 -4.45 -1.94
CA GLU A 128 -23.49 -4.73 -0.53
C GLU A 128 -22.06 -5.25 -0.34
N ASN A 129 -21.64 -6.20 -1.18
CA ASN A 129 -20.29 -6.74 -1.14
C ASN A 129 -19.26 -5.63 -1.45
N LEU A 130 -19.50 -4.85 -2.51
CA LEU A 130 -18.64 -3.71 -2.85
C LEU A 130 -18.54 -2.71 -1.69
N LEU A 131 -19.66 -2.37 -1.04
CA LEU A 131 -19.65 -1.47 0.11
C LEU A 131 -18.80 -2.03 1.26
N GLN A 132 -18.97 -3.32 1.57
CA GLN A 132 -18.20 -3.98 2.63
C GLN A 132 -16.69 -4.00 2.29
N ALA A 133 -16.34 -4.34 1.06
CA ALA A 133 -14.96 -4.35 0.59
C ALA A 133 -14.35 -2.93 0.63
N LEU A 134 -15.11 -1.91 0.20
CA LEU A 134 -14.69 -0.51 0.22
C LEU A 134 -14.41 -0.03 1.64
N ASN A 135 -15.33 -0.28 2.57
CA ASN A 135 -15.14 0.10 3.96
C ASN A 135 -13.91 -0.57 4.59
N THR A 136 -13.72 -1.87 4.32
CA THR A 136 -12.55 -2.60 4.81
C THR A 136 -11.24 -2.06 4.21
N ALA A 137 -11.24 -1.72 2.93
CA ALA A 137 -10.07 -1.14 2.26
C ALA A 137 -9.75 0.28 2.78
N LEU A 138 -10.77 1.11 2.98
CA LEU A 138 -10.65 2.46 3.54
C LEU A 138 -10.06 2.47 4.96
N GLU A 139 -10.35 1.46 5.77
CA GLU A 139 -9.70 1.28 7.07
C GLU A 139 -8.26 0.77 6.93
N SER A 140 -8.03 -0.13 5.97
CA SER A 140 -6.72 -0.70 5.66
C SER A 140 -5.70 0.32 5.14
N VAL A 141 -6.15 1.47 4.62
CA VAL A 141 -5.27 2.59 4.22
C VAL A 141 -4.30 2.97 5.34
N ASN A 142 -4.75 2.98 6.60
CA ASN A 142 -3.91 3.31 7.75
C ASN A 142 -2.78 2.29 7.96
N VAL A 143 -3.01 1.01 7.63
CA VAL A 143 -1.99 -0.04 7.72
C VAL A 143 -0.88 0.21 6.71
N LEU A 144 -1.23 0.53 5.45
CA LEU A 144 -0.26 0.84 4.40
C LEU A 144 0.55 2.08 4.73
N ILE A 145 -0.11 3.18 5.13
CA ILE A 145 0.56 4.43 5.46
C ILE A 145 1.46 4.28 6.69
N SER A 146 1.00 3.58 7.73
CA SER A 146 1.83 3.34 8.91
C SER A 146 3.04 2.46 8.60
N THR A 147 2.94 1.55 7.63
CA THR A 147 4.06 0.73 7.17
C THR A 147 5.07 1.56 6.39
N GLN A 148 4.61 2.40 5.46
CA GLN A 148 5.49 3.35 4.77
C GLN A 148 6.28 4.21 5.76
N LYS A 149 5.61 4.74 6.80
CA LYS A 149 6.27 5.50 7.87
C LYS A 149 7.32 4.68 8.63
N ARG A 150 7.01 3.43 8.99
CA ARG A 150 7.96 2.54 9.67
C ARG A 150 9.18 2.24 8.80
N PHE A 151 8.98 2.00 7.50
CA PHE A 151 10.07 1.81 6.54
C PHE A 151 10.95 3.06 6.44
N ALA A 152 10.34 4.24 6.27
CA ALA A 152 11.07 5.51 6.23
C ALA A 152 11.89 5.71 7.52
N GLN A 153 11.25 5.62 8.68
CA GLN A 153 11.90 5.75 9.99
C GLN A 153 13.06 4.77 10.18
N TYR A 154 12.88 3.51 9.80
CA TYR A 154 13.94 2.51 9.88
C TYR A 154 15.14 2.88 9.00
N THR A 155 14.90 3.40 7.79
CA THR A 155 15.99 3.81 6.89
C THR A 155 16.71 5.08 7.36
N GLU A 156 16.11 5.89 8.23
CA GLU A 156 16.73 7.11 8.76
C GLU A 156 18.01 6.84 9.56
N GLN A 157 18.14 5.67 10.19
CA GLN A 157 19.36 5.30 10.91
C GLN A 157 20.57 5.07 9.97
N PHE A 158 20.33 5.08 8.65
CA PHE A 158 21.34 4.94 7.60
C PHE A 158 21.42 6.19 6.71
N LYS A 159 20.99 7.36 7.19
CA LYS A 159 21.00 8.64 6.44
C LYS A 159 22.32 8.97 5.76
N ASP A 160 23.46 8.59 6.35
CA ASP A 160 24.78 8.82 5.75
C ASP A 160 25.04 7.97 4.49
N LYS A 161 24.20 6.96 4.24
CA LYS A 161 24.26 6.08 3.07
C LYS A 161 23.18 6.39 2.01
N ILE A 162 22.21 7.27 2.32
CA ILE A 162 21.03 7.61 1.50
C ILE A 162 21.19 8.97 0.82
#